data_AF-A0A2T4UJZ6-F1
#
_entry.id   AF-A0A2T4UJZ6-F1
#
_cell.length_a   1.000
_cell.length_b   1.000
_cell.length_c   1.000
_cell.angle_alpha   90.00
_cell.angle_beta   90.00
_cell.angle_gamma   90.00
#
_symmetry.space_group_name_H-M   'P 1'
#
loop_
_entity.id
_entity.type
_entity.pdbx_description
1 polymer ?
#
loop_
_entity_poly.entity_id
_entity_poly.type
_entity_poly.pdbx_seq_one_letter_code
_entity_poly.pdbx_strand_id
1 'polypeptide(L)'
;MPPRDAAASEPAQARPARGTRPPKQSQYADAPATGFFGRVAESWRMAGERPSQTVPKDQRRAARPERPEGIFGGVPVSEIAMLAGIIGLTIGFARGFDEAERTIVISAAVVGLGAFEVTAREHFTGYRSHSFFLAMLITVAFHGALALGVGGSVGNSPLLILVDIGLFAVLAWTLGGRYKRARQGLRGGAR
;
A
#
# COMPACT_ATOMS: atom_id res chain seq x y z
N MET A 1 -39.23 3.37 -54.79
CA MET A 1 -38.12 3.16 -53.84
C MET A 1 -38.77 2.95 -52.47
N PRO A 2 -38.90 1.70 -52.01
CA PRO A 2 -39.73 1.35 -50.85
C PRO A 2 -39.08 1.71 -49.50
N PRO A 3 -39.88 1.96 -48.44
CA PRO A 3 -39.41 2.28 -47.11
C PRO A 3 -38.83 1.05 -46.39
N ARG A 4 -37.75 1.27 -45.65
CA ARG A 4 -37.06 0.27 -44.81
C ARG A 4 -37.88 0.00 -43.56
N ASP A 5 -38.24 -1.26 -43.39
CA ASP A 5 -39.03 -1.78 -42.28
C ASP A 5 -38.37 -1.58 -40.91
N ALA A 6 -39.23 -1.29 -39.94
CA ALA A 6 -38.95 -1.15 -38.54
C ALA A 6 -38.43 -2.47 -37.95
N ALA A 7 -37.20 -2.45 -37.43
CA ALA A 7 -36.66 -3.52 -36.60
C ALA A 7 -37.38 -3.52 -35.24
N ALA A 8 -38.14 -4.58 -35.01
CA ALA A 8 -38.83 -4.87 -33.75
C ALA A 8 -37.82 -5.00 -32.61
N SER A 9 -38.07 -4.24 -31.54
CA SER A 9 -37.36 -4.32 -30.26
C SER A 9 -37.78 -5.59 -29.50
N GLU A 10 -36.83 -6.50 -29.30
CA GLU A 10 -36.98 -7.65 -28.41
C GLU A 10 -37.16 -7.19 -26.95
N PRO A 11 -38.16 -7.69 -26.21
CA PRO A 11 -38.31 -7.39 -24.79
C PRO A 11 -37.20 -8.07 -23.99
N ALA A 12 -36.43 -7.25 -23.27
CA ALA A 12 -35.37 -7.66 -22.36
C ALA A 12 -35.87 -8.71 -21.34
N GLN A 13 -35.39 -9.94 -21.48
CA GLN A 13 -35.64 -11.01 -20.53
C GLN A 13 -35.04 -10.65 -19.17
N ALA A 14 -35.91 -10.53 -18.17
CA ALA A 14 -35.56 -10.26 -16.78
C ALA A 14 -34.69 -11.40 -16.22
N ARG A 15 -33.43 -11.07 -15.96
CA ARG A 15 -32.43 -11.97 -15.37
C ARG A 15 -32.89 -12.34 -13.94
N PRO A 16 -33.08 -13.62 -13.60
CA PRO A 16 -33.51 -14.00 -12.26
C PRO A 16 -32.47 -13.57 -11.21
N ALA A 17 -32.97 -13.00 -10.12
CA ALA A 17 -32.17 -12.52 -9.00
C ALA A 17 -31.31 -13.67 -8.45
N ARG A 18 -29.98 -13.44 -8.45
CA ARG A 18 -28.96 -14.34 -7.93
C ARG A 18 -29.28 -14.62 -6.45
N GLY A 19 -29.79 -15.82 -6.17
CA GLY A 19 -30.14 -16.27 -4.82
C GLY A 19 -28.97 -16.13 -3.86
N THR A 20 -29.19 -15.39 -2.79
CA THR A 20 -28.31 -15.32 -1.63
C THR A 20 -28.40 -16.65 -0.90
N ARG A 21 -27.44 -17.54 -1.15
CA ARG A 21 -27.23 -18.71 -0.27
C ARG A 21 -26.98 -18.18 1.15
N PRO A 22 -27.79 -18.59 2.15
CA PRO A 22 -27.49 -18.25 3.53
C PRO A 22 -26.10 -18.82 3.88
N PRO A 23 -25.25 -18.05 4.59
CA PRO A 23 -23.96 -18.57 5.03
C PRO A 23 -24.22 -19.79 5.91
N LYS A 24 -23.51 -20.91 5.63
CA LYS A 24 -23.48 -22.08 6.49
C LYS A 24 -23.20 -21.62 7.91
N GLN A 25 -24.22 -21.67 8.76
CA GLN A 25 -24.15 -21.36 10.18
C GLN A 25 -23.15 -22.34 10.79
N SER A 26 -21.92 -21.87 10.99
CA SER A 26 -20.79 -22.69 11.40
C SER A 26 -21.09 -23.30 12.77
N GLN A 27 -20.93 -24.61 12.85
CA GLN A 27 -21.07 -25.53 13.99
C GLN A 27 -20.18 -25.19 15.22
N TYR A 28 -19.65 -23.97 15.31
CA TYR A 28 -18.77 -23.47 16.37
C TYR A 28 -19.53 -22.72 17.49
N ALA A 29 -20.86 -22.78 17.51
CA ALA A 29 -21.68 -22.04 18.46
C ALA A 29 -21.54 -22.50 19.93
N ASP A 30 -20.97 -23.69 20.17
CA ASP A 30 -20.94 -24.31 21.50
C ASP A 30 -19.58 -24.22 22.22
N ALA A 31 -18.63 -23.41 21.72
CA ALA A 31 -17.35 -23.22 22.41
C ALA A 31 -17.56 -22.40 23.71
N PRO A 32 -17.06 -22.87 24.88
CA PRO A 32 -17.27 -22.19 26.16
C PRO A 32 -16.67 -20.77 26.15
N ALA A 33 -17.51 -19.79 26.47
CA ALA A 33 -17.24 -18.35 26.37
C ALA A 33 -16.14 -17.82 27.32
N THR A 34 -15.60 -18.66 28.20
CA THR A 34 -14.70 -18.22 29.28
C THR A 34 -13.21 -18.18 28.88
N GLY A 35 -12.84 -18.71 27.71
CA GLY A 35 -11.46 -18.70 27.21
C GLY A 35 -11.09 -17.48 26.34
N PHE A 36 -9.78 -17.25 26.13
CA PHE A 36 -9.26 -16.24 25.19
C PHE A 36 -9.93 -16.36 23.79
N PHE A 37 -10.09 -17.59 23.30
CA PHE A 37 -10.76 -17.87 22.02
C PHE A 37 -12.27 -17.58 22.05
N GLY A 38 -12.93 -17.73 23.20
CA GLY A 38 -14.34 -17.33 23.38
C GLY A 38 -14.53 -15.83 23.23
N ARG A 39 -13.65 -15.03 23.86
CA ARG A 39 -13.64 -13.56 23.70
C ARG A 39 -13.34 -13.12 22.27
N VAL A 40 -12.44 -13.81 21.57
CA VAL A 40 -12.17 -13.55 20.15
C VAL A 40 -13.41 -13.88 19.32
N ALA A 41 -14.04 -15.04 19.50
CA ALA A 41 -15.26 -15.43 18.79
C ALA A 41 -16.42 -14.44 19.03
N GLU A 42 -16.63 -14.00 20.26
CA GLU A 42 -17.63 -12.99 20.61
C GLU A 42 -17.33 -11.63 19.97
N SER A 43 -16.05 -11.22 19.91
CA SER A 43 -15.63 -10.01 19.19
C SER A 43 -15.92 -10.07 17.69
N TRP A 44 -15.77 -11.23 17.06
CA TRP A 44 -16.12 -11.45 15.65
C TRP A 44 -17.63 -11.49 15.43
N ARG A 45 -18.39 -12.06 16.37
CA ARG A 45 -19.86 -12.08 16.32
C ARG A 45 -20.43 -10.66 16.44
N MET A 46 -19.92 -9.86 17.38
CA MET A 46 -20.26 -8.45 17.46
C MET A 46 -19.79 -7.66 16.23
N ALA A 47 -18.68 -8.04 15.60
CA ALA A 47 -18.24 -7.40 14.35
C ALA A 47 -19.16 -7.74 13.16
N GLY A 48 -19.79 -8.91 13.14
CA GLY A 48 -20.79 -9.32 12.14
C GLY A 48 -22.18 -8.75 12.39
N GLU A 49 -22.55 -8.51 13.66
CA GLU A 49 -23.83 -7.89 14.06
C GLU A 49 -23.80 -6.36 14.04
N ARG A 50 -22.63 -5.73 13.86
CA ARG A 50 -22.57 -4.30 13.56
C ARG A 50 -23.44 -4.10 12.32
N PRO A 51 -24.55 -3.33 12.39
CA PRO A 51 -25.30 -2.99 11.20
C PRO A 51 -24.27 -2.45 10.24
N SER A 52 -24.14 -3.10 9.07
CA SER A 52 -23.29 -2.59 8.02
C SER A 52 -23.87 -1.22 7.71
N GLN A 53 -23.35 -0.19 8.37
CA GLN A 53 -23.49 1.16 7.92
C GLN A 53 -22.74 1.15 6.60
N THR A 54 -23.50 0.79 5.57
CA THR A 54 -23.19 0.98 4.17
C THR A 54 -23.22 2.48 4.00
N VAL A 55 -22.22 3.15 4.59
CA VAL A 55 -21.88 4.52 4.27
C VAL A 55 -21.77 4.49 2.75
N PRO A 56 -22.67 5.20 2.03
CA PRO A 56 -22.70 5.19 0.58
C PRO A 56 -21.28 5.37 0.04
N LYS A 57 -20.90 4.61 -0.99
CA LYS A 57 -19.55 4.71 -1.58
C LYS A 57 -19.17 6.16 -1.89
N ASP A 58 -20.16 6.98 -2.22
CA ASP A 58 -20.01 8.40 -2.54
C ASP A 58 -19.66 9.23 -1.29
N GLN A 59 -20.26 8.94 -0.13
CA GLN A 59 -19.86 9.55 1.13
C GLN A 59 -18.44 9.14 1.55
N ARG A 60 -18.02 7.89 1.27
CA ARG A 60 -16.62 7.47 1.50
C ARG A 60 -15.62 8.17 0.58
N ARG A 61 -16.04 8.56 -0.63
CA ARG A 61 -15.21 9.33 -1.58
C ARG A 61 -15.13 10.80 -1.18
N ALA A 62 -16.26 11.41 -0.81
CA ALA A 62 -16.33 12.79 -0.35
C ALA A 62 -15.60 13.03 0.98
N ALA A 63 -15.55 12.02 1.87
CA ALA A 63 -14.80 12.09 3.13
C ALA A 63 -13.30 11.78 2.97
N ARG A 64 -12.84 11.43 1.76
CA ARG A 64 -11.42 11.15 1.54
C ARG A 64 -10.73 12.49 1.30
N PRO A 65 -9.70 12.85 2.10
CA PRO A 65 -8.94 14.07 1.84
C PRO A 65 -8.44 14.05 0.40
N GLU A 66 -8.57 15.17 -0.29
CA GLU A 66 -8.08 15.32 -1.65
C GLU A 66 -6.59 14.94 -1.71
N ARG A 67 -6.18 14.23 -2.76
CA ARG A 67 -4.77 13.81 -2.87
C ARG A 67 -3.95 15.09 -2.91
N PRO A 68 -2.91 15.24 -2.07
CA PRO A 68 -2.03 16.39 -2.17
C PRO A 68 -1.53 16.54 -3.61
N GLU A 69 -1.29 17.76 -4.06
CA GLU A 69 -0.67 18.00 -5.36
C GLU A 69 0.82 17.62 -5.32
N GLY A 70 1.39 17.27 -6.46
CA GLY A 70 2.82 16.96 -6.57
C GLY A 70 3.67 18.23 -6.46
N ILE A 71 4.91 18.11 -5.98
CA ILE A 71 5.85 19.25 -5.90
C ILE A 71 6.10 19.86 -7.28
N PHE A 72 5.95 19.06 -8.34
CA PHE A 72 6.19 19.44 -9.73
C PHE A 72 4.91 19.87 -10.47
N GLY A 73 3.91 20.42 -9.77
CA GLY A 73 2.76 21.08 -10.42
C GLY A 73 1.93 20.16 -11.33
N GLY A 74 1.80 18.87 -10.98
CA GLY A 74 1.04 17.88 -11.74
C GLY A 74 1.86 17.05 -12.74
N VAL A 75 3.15 17.35 -12.93
CA VAL A 75 4.04 16.51 -13.75
C VAL A 75 4.37 15.21 -12.99
N PRO A 76 4.14 14.03 -13.58
CA PRO A 76 4.33 12.73 -12.93
C PRO A 76 5.81 12.31 -12.92
N VAL A 77 6.66 13.15 -12.32
CA VAL A 77 8.13 12.94 -12.28
C VAL A 77 8.47 11.62 -11.59
N SER A 78 7.74 11.30 -10.52
CA SER A 78 7.95 10.07 -9.76
C SER A 78 7.63 8.82 -10.57
N GLU A 79 6.57 8.86 -11.38
CA GLU A 79 6.13 7.77 -12.23
C GLU A 79 7.08 7.58 -13.40
N ILE A 80 7.57 8.68 -13.99
CA ILE A 80 8.60 8.63 -15.04
C ILE A 80 9.90 8.06 -14.49
N ALA A 81 10.33 8.48 -13.29
CA ALA A 81 11.52 7.94 -12.63
C ALA A 81 11.36 6.44 -12.35
N MET A 82 10.24 6.02 -11.76
CA MET A 82 9.97 4.59 -11.53
C MET A 82 9.95 3.79 -12.83
N LEU A 83 9.32 4.30 -13.88
CA LEU A 83 9.27 3.63 -15.18
C LEU A 83 10.68 3.49 -15.78
N ALA A 84 11.46 4.56 -15.80
CA ALA A 84 12.83 4.55 -16.32
C ALA A 84 13.72 3.57 -15.53
N GLY A 85 13.62 3.58 -14.20
CA GLY A 85 14.36 2.66 -13.34
C GLY A 85 13.91 1.19 -13.51
N ILE A 86 12.61 0.92 -13.68
CA ILE A 86 12.12 -0.45 -13.95
C ILE A 86 12.63 -0.96 -15.30
N ILE A 87 12.64 -0.12 -16.34
CA ILE A 87 13.20 -0.45 -17.65
C ILE A 87 14.70 -0.75 -17.52
N GLY A 88 15.46 0.10 -16.82
CA GLY A 88 16.88 -0.09 -16.59
C GLY A 88 17.20 -1.37 -15.79
N LEU A 89 16.41 -1.69 -14.76
CA LEU A 89 16.49 -2.95 -14.02
C LEU A 89 16.23 -4.16 -14.92
N THR A 90 15.19 -4.08 -15.75
CA THR A 90 14.84 -5.16 -16.69
C THR A 90 15.98 -5.42 -17.67
N ILE A 91 16.57 -4.36 -18.23
CA ILE A 91 17.73 -4.46 -19.13
C ILE A 91 18.95 -5.02 -18.38
N GLY A 92 19.19 -4.55 -17.15
CA GLY A 92 20.29 -5.02 -16.31
C GLY A 92 20.20 -6.53 -16.03
N PHE A 93 19.05 -7.00 -15.55
CA PHE A 93 18.84 -8.43 -15.31
C PHE A 93 18.92 -9.27 -16.59
N ALA A 94 18.43 -8.77 -17.71
CA ALA A 94 18.52 -9.48 -18.99
C ALA A 94 19.96 -9.66 -19.49
N ARG A 95 20.89 -8.78 -19.10
CA ARG A 95 22.32 -8.86 -19.43
C ARG A 95 23.14 -9.69 -18.43
N GLY A 96 22.56 -10.03 -17.27
CA GLY A 96 23.24 -10.74 -16.19
C GLY A 96 23.85 -9.79 -15.15
N PHE A 97 24.00 -10.29 -13.92
CA PHE A 97 24.46 -9.49 -12.78
C PHE A 97 25.90 -9.01 -12.91
N ASP A 98 26.80 -9.87 -13.42
CA ASP A 98 28.24 -9.56 -13.50
C ASP A 98 28.53 -8.48 -14.57
N GLU A 99 27.78 -8.48 -15.67
CA GLU A 99 27.95 -7.55 -16.79
C GLU A 99 27.26 -6.20 -16.55
N ALA A 100 26.17 -6.19 -15.78
CA ALA A 100 25.29 -5.03 -15.64
C ALA A 100 25.10 -4.55 -14.19
N GLU A 101 26.00 -4.90 -13.28
CA GLU A 101 25.95 -4.52 -11.86
C GLU A 101 25.65 -3.03 -11.68
N ARG A 102 26.42 -2.15 -12.34
CA ARG A 102 26.22 -0.69 -12.26
C ARG A 102 24.85 -0.26 -12.76
N THR A 103 24.37 -0.85 -13.85
CA THR A 103 23.05 -0.54 -14.40
C THR A 103 21.95 -0.94 -13.43
N ILE A 104 22.06 -2.12 -12.80
CA ILE A 104 21.11 -2.61 -11.80
C ILE A 104 21.09 -1.68 -10.59
N VAL A 105 22.26 -1.31 -10.04
CA VAL A 105 22.38 -0.43 -8.86
C VAL A 105 21.78 0.95 -9.13
N ILE A 106 22.16 1.59 -10.24
CA ILE A 106 21.64 2.92 -10.61
C ILE A 106 20.13 2.85 -10.82
N SER A 107 19.65 1.82 -11.53
CA SER A 107 18.23 1.67 -11.83
C SER A 107 17.41 1.41 -10.57
N ALA A 108 17.91 0.60 -9.64
CA ALA A 108 17.32 0.39 -8.32
C ALA A 108 17.24 1.70 -7.52
N ALA A 109 18.30 2.51 -7.53
CA ALA A 109 18.32 3.81 -6.88
C ALA A 109 17.27 4.77 -7.48
N VAL A 110 17.12 4.80 -8.80
CA VAL A 110 16.13 5.62 -9.50
C VAL A 110 14.70 5.18 -9.16
N VAL A 111 14.40 3.88 -9.16
CA VAL A 111 13.08 3.36 -8.72
C VAL A 111 12.83 3.74 -7.26
N GLY A 112 13.82 3.52 -6.39
CA GLY A 112 13.75 3.86 -4.97
C GLY A 112 13.43 5.33 -4.73
N LEU A 113 14.06 6.24 -5.48
CA LEU A 113 13.82 7.67 -5.38
C LEU A 113 12.39 8.06 -5.82
N GLY A 114 11.91 7.48 -6.92
CA GLY A 114 10.53 7.69 -7.37
C GLY A 114 9.50 7.19 -6.35
N ALA A 115 9.72 6.00 -5.78
CA ALA A 115 8.85 5.47 -4.74
C ALA A 115 8.93 6.26 -3.42
N PHE A 116 10.13 6.75 -3.06
CA PHE A 116 10.35 7.58 -1.88
C PHE A 116 9.55 8.88 -1.95
N GLU A 117 9.61 9.61 -3.08
CA GLU A 117 8.90 10.87 -3.25
C GLU A 117 7.39 10.69 -3.02
N VAL A 118 6.77 9.72 -3.69
CA VAL A 118 5.32 9.48 -3.60
C VAL A 118 4.93 9.10 -2.18
N THR A 119 5.66 8.15 -1.59
CA THR A 119 5.32 7.63 -0.27
C THR A 119 5.57 8.63 0.84
N ALA A 120 6.64 9.43 0.74
CA ALA A 120 6.91 10.55 1.64
C ALA A 120 5.76 11.56 1.58
N ARG A 121 5.37 11.99 0.37
CA ARG A 121 4.28 12.97 0.18
C ARG A 121 2.96 12.49 0.75
N GLU A 122 2.57 11.24 0.46
CA GLU A 122 1.34 10.65 0.99
C GLU A 122 1.38 10.39 2.50
N HIS A 123 2.57 10.11 3.05
CA HIS A 123 2.77 9.88 4.48
C HIS A 123 2.73 11.18 5.29
N PHE A 124 3.46 12.20 4.86
CA PHE A 124 3.57 13.47 5.58
C PHE A 124 2.28 14.29 5.53
N THR A 125 1.47 14.12 4.48
CA THR A 125 0.12 14.70 4.40
C THR A 125 -0.93 13.93 5.20
N GLY A 126 -0.59 12.78 5.78
CA GLY A 126 -1.53 11.96 6.54
C GLY A 126 -2.54 11.19 5.66
N TYR A 127 -2.38 11.18 4.33
CA TYR A 127 -3.27 10.49 3.40
C TYR A 127 -3.25 8.96 3.60
N ARG A 128 -2.04 8.36 3.71
CA ARG A 128 -1.86 6.92 3.91
C ARG A 128 -0.59 6.59 4.70
N SER A 129 -0.65 5.61 5.59
CA SER A 129 0.49 5.21 6.41
C SER A 129 1.46 4.32 5.62
N HIS A 130 2.54 4.89 5.11
CA HIS A 130 3.65 4.17 4.46
C HIS A 130 4.91 4.04 5.35
N SER A 131 4.76 4.09 6.68
CA SER A 131 5.90 4.10 7.61
C SER A 131 6.83 2.89 7.44
N PHE A 132 6.27 1.70 7.24
CA PHE A 132 7.03 0.47 7.02
C PHE A 132 7.86 0.54 5.73
N PHE A 133 7.26 1.01 4.63
CA PHE A 133 7.95 1.12 3.36
C PHE A 133 9.07 2.16 3.40
N LEU A 134 8.81 3.34 3.97
CA LEU A 134 9.81 4.39 4.13
C LEU A 134 10.97 3.95 5.04
N ALA A 135 10.67 3.29 6.16
CA ALA A 135 11.69 2.76 7.05
C ALA A 135 12.55 1.70 6.36
N MET A 136 11.92 0.78 5.63
CA MET A 136 12.62 -0.28 4.88
C MET A 136 13.53 0.32 3.81
N LEU A 137 13.03 1.29 3.03
CA LEU A 137 13.81 1.93 1.98
C LEU A 137 15.06 2.65 2.54
N ILE A 138 14.90 3.42 3.62
CA ILE A 138 16.03 4.12 4.27
C ILE A 138 17.03 3.11 4.85
N THR A 139 16.54 2.02 5.46
CA THR A 139 17.40 0.97 6.04
C THR A 139 18.20 0.26 4.95
N VAL A 140 17.56 -0.11 3.83
CA VAL A 140 18.23 -0.74 2.69
C VAL A 140 19.25 0.20 2.06
N ALA A 141 18.91 1.48 1.90
CA ALA A 141 19.85 2.48 1.38
C ALA A 141 21.05 2.66 2.32
N PHE A 142 20.83 2.69 3.63
CA PHE A 142 21.88 2.76 4.64
C PHE A 142 22.79 1.52 4.59
N HIS A 143 22.21 0.32 4.61
CA HIS A 143 22.94 -0.94 4.51
C HIS A 143 23.79 -0.98 3.23
N GLY A 144 23.19 -0.64 2.08
CA GLY A 144 23.89 -0.60 0.79
C GLY A 144 25.05 0.39 0.78
N ALA A 145 24.85 1.60 1.31
CA ALA A 145 25.91 2.59 1.43
C ALA A 145 27.06 2.10 2.32
N LEU A 146 26.75 1.41 3.42
CA LEU A 146 27.77 0.87 4.32
C LEU A 146 28.55 -0.29 3.66
N ALA A 147 27.85 -1.19 2.96
CA ALA A 147 28.46 -2.29 2.23
C ALA A 147 29.44 -1.79 1.14
N LEU A 148 29.08 -0.72 0.43
CA LEU A 148 29.94 -0.09 -0.57
C LEU A 148 31.10 0.69 0.05
N GLY A 149 30.87 1.41 1.16
CA GLY A 149 31.89 2.27 1.77
C GLY A 149 32.96 1.52 2.57
N VAL A 150 32.60 0.41 3.22
CA VAL A 150 33.51 -0.38 4.08
C VAL A 150 34.12 -1.56 3.32
N GLY A 151 33.63 -1.86 2.11
CA GLY A 151 34.00 -3.03 1.33
C GLY A 151 33.21 -4.27 1.76
N GLY A 152 32.86 -5.15 0.81
CA GLY A 152 31.81 -6.18 0.90
C GLY A 152 31.91 -7.22 2.03
N SER A 153 32.90 -7.16 2.92
CA SER A 153 33.01 -8.05 4.09
C SER A 153 31.96 -7.79 5.17
N VAL A 154 31.26 -6.65 5.13
CA VAL A 154 30.19 -6.30 6.09
C VAL A 154 28.85 -7.00 5.82
N GLY A 155 28.62 -7.50 4.59
CA GLY A 155 27.32 -8.00 4.16
C GLY A 155 26.77 -9.21 4.93
N ASN A 156 27.65 -10.01 5.55
CA ASN A 156 27.27 -11.21 6.30
C ASN A 156 27.44 -11.07 7.82
N SER A 157 27.70 -9.86 8.33
CA SER A 157 27.88 -9.68 9.77
C SER A 157 26.52 -9.77 10.49
N PRO A 158 26.30 -10.74 11.39
CA PRO A 158 25.05 -10.83 12.14
C PRO A 158 24.81 -9.59 13.03
N LEU A 159 25.89 -8.94 13.48
CA LEU A 159 25.81 -7.66 14.18
C LEU A 159 25.19 -6.57 13.32
N LEU A 160 25.51 -6.55 12.02
CA LEU A 160 25.01 -5.55 11.10
C LEU A 160 23.52 -5.75 10.81
N ILE A 161 23.06 -7.00 10.72
CA ILE A 161 21.62 -7.34 10.65
C ILE A 161 20.88 -6.83 11.89
N LEU A 162 21.46 -6.99 13.09
CA LEU A 162 20.86 -6.45 14.32
C LEU A 162 20.79 -4.92 14.30
N VAL A 163 21.82 -4.25 13.77
CA VAL A 163 21.81 -2.79 13.57
C VAL A 163 20.71 -2.38 12.60
N ASP A 164 20.54 -3.08 11.48
CA ASP A 164 19.48 -2.80 10.50
C ASP A 164 18.08 -2.99 11.10
N ILE A 165 17.86 -4.06 11.86
CA ILE A 165 16.59 -4.30 12.56
C ILE A 165 16.30 -3.16 13.55
N GLY A 166 17.31 -2.73 14.32
CA GLY A 166 17.20 -1.61 15.24
C GLY A 166 16.87 -0.30 14.52
N LEU A 167 17.62 0.03 13.47
CA LEU A 167 17.41 1.20 12.64
C LEU A 167 16.01 1.21 12.03
N PHE A 168 15.61 0.09 11.43
CA PHE A 168 14.28 -0.10 10.84
C PHE A 168 13.17 0.11 11.88
N ALA A 169 13.28 -0.51 13.06
CA ALA A 169 12.28 -0.40 14.11
C ALA A 169 12.13 1.05 14.61
N VAL A 170 13.25 1.74 14.83
CA VAL A 170 13.27 3.16 15.24
C VAL A 170 12.63 4.05 14.16
N LEU A 171 12.99 3.86 12.89
CA LEU A 171 12.42 4.62 11.77
C LEU A 171 10.91 4.36 11.62
N ALA A 172 10.48 3.10 11.65
CA ALA A 172 9.08 2.72 11.52
C ALA A 172 8.24 3.33 12.67
N TRP A 173 8.77 3.31 13.90
CA TRP A 173 8.11 3.90 15.06
C TRP A 173 8.02 5.42 14.97
N THR A 174 9.13 6.11 14.66
CA THR A 174 9.16 7.58 14.56
C THR A 174 8.29 8.10 13.43
N LEU A 175 8.34 7.48 12.25
CA LEU A 175 7.48 7.81 11.11
C LEU A 175 6.00 7.52 11.42
N GLY A 176 5.71 6.39 12.08
CA GLY A 176 4.37 6.08 12.58
C GLY A 176 3.83 7.15 13.54
N GLY A 177 4.68 7.69 14.42
CA GLY A 177 4.34 8.81 15.30
C GLY A 177 4.01 10.09 14.53
N ARG A 178 4.82 10.45 13.52
CA ARG A 178 4.58 11.64 12.69
C ARG A 178 3.28 11.55 11.90
N TYR A 179 2.97 10.40 11.32
CA TYR A 179 1.69 10.17 10.63
C TYR A 179 0.48 10.40 11.54
N LYS A 180 0.52 9.90 12.78
CA LYS A 180 -0.57 10.10 13.75
C LYS A 180 -0.79 11.59 14.04
N ARG A 181 0.28 12.38 14.19
CA ARG A 181 0.20 13.83 14.40
C ARG A 181 -0.38 14.56 13.19
N ALA A 182 0.10 14.26 11.98
CA ALA A 182 -0.42 14.86 10.75
C ALA A 182 -1.93 14.59 10.59
N ARG A 183 -2.36 13.35 10.87
CA ARG A 183 -3.77 12.96 10.79
C ARG A 183 -4.66 13.60 11.86
N GLN A 184 -4.12 13.89 13.04
CA GLN A 184 -4.84 14.61 14.09
C GLN A 184 -5.06 16.08 13.71
N GLY A 185 -4.06 16.74 13.10
CA GLY A 185 -4.18 18.10 12.59
C GLY A 185 -5.33 18.27 11.58
N LEU A 186 -5.44 17.33 10.63
CA LEU A 186 -6.54 17.30 9.66
C LEU A 186 -7.94 17.15 10.30
N ARG A 187 -8.04 16.48 11.46
CA ARG A 187 -9.32 16.33 12.18
C ARG A 187 -9.64 17.52 13.07
N GLY A 188 -8.63 18.24 13.55
CA GLY A 188 -8.78 19.39 14.43
C GLY A 188 -9.18 20.67 13.70
N GLY A 189 -8.72 20.86 12.46
CA GLY A 189 -9.04 22.03 11.63
C GLY A 189 -10.41 22.02 10.94
N ALA A 190 -11.23 20.99 11.18
CA ALA A 190 -12.57 20.86 10.60
C ALA A 190 -13.69 21.31 11.56
N ARG A 191 -13.40 22.24 12.48
CA ARG A 191 -14.36 22.81 13.44
C ARG A 191 -14.57 24.29 13.18
#